data_AF-A0A1Y0FVA8-F1
#
_entry.id   AF-A0A1Y0FVA8-F1
#
_cell.length_a   1.000
_cell.length_b   1.000
_cell.length_c   1.000
_cell.angle_alpha   90.00
_cell.angle_beta   90.00
_cell.angle_gamma   90.00
#
_symmetry.space_group_name_H-M   'P 1'
#
loop_
_entity.id
_entity.type
_entity.pdbx_description
1 polymer ?
#
loop_
_entity_poly.entity_id
_entity_poly.type
_entity_poly.pdbx_seq_one_letter_code
_entity_poly.pdbx_strand_id
1 'polypeptide(L)'
;MTKPFNIESVHINRLSDIELTQLLSELLQAEAYKFGLAQSAVEVALNIRVGDGGEDGRISWSDGPVCTDYIPNRLTMFQNKATEMSAADYANEIITKATKKSPSVIKPKVDEVLSRGGAYIIFTTQELNTQQKNDRVSAVRDKLREYNKVYADSSQILIYESAQISRWVNNFVSTIVSVQHWNGTPLERGLKTFSLWEKHEELSRIPFVSVNSRSYILDSLSEKIKEVKSCFRITGLSGLGKTRTAFQIFNGNESLKSLVVYADANQLPNIDALVADWVSLGLKCIIVVDNCDYRLHERLGREVRRQDSHISLLTLDYNFETVSNLSVCFRLEPMTNEELMMLLTPIYQDQLSDLDRIVAFAQGFPQMAVLLAQARLSEDPKIGELTEDDLANKLLGRLGEKGSDSLKIIQACSLFDVFGIENEAEELKWSN
;
A
#
# COMPACT_ATOMS: atom_id res chain seq x y z
N MET A 1 27.39 -8.99 3.48
CA MET A 1 26.88 -7.61 3.38
C MET A 1 25.48 -7.70 2.81
N THR A 2 24.47 -7.41 3.61
CA THR A 2 23.11 -7.12 3.11
C THR A 2 23.25 -6.03 2.04
N LYS A 3 22.65 -6.26 0.87
CA LYS A 3 22.64 -5.22 -0.17
C LYS A 3 21.98 -3.97 0.43
N PRO A 4 22.52 -2.76 0.18
CA PRO A 4 21.90 -1.55 0.69
C PRO A 4 20.47 -1.46 0.16
N PHE A 5 19.55 -1.02 1.03
CA PHE A 5 18.17 -0.71 0.68
C PHE A 5 18.13 0.55 -0.19
N ASN A 6 18.61 0.42 -1.42
CA ASN A 6 18.92 1.52 -2.33
C ASN A 6 18.67 1.11 -3.78
N ILE A 7 18.05 2.00 -4.54
CA ILE A 7 17.81 1.88 -5.98
C ILE A 7 18.87 2.67 -6.75
N GLU A 8 19.38 2.08 -7.81
CA GLU A 8 20.38 2.67 -8.71
C GLU A 8 19.79 2.80 -10.12
N SER A 9 20.46 3.55 -11.01
CA SER A 9 20.00 3.73 -12.39
C SER A 9 19.68 2.40 -13.08
N VAL A 10 20.57 1.39 -12.94
CA VAL A 10 20.39 0.05 -13.52
C VAL A 10 19.08 -0.64 -13.15
N HIS A 11 18.51 -0.34 -11.98
CA HIS A 11 17.22 -0.88 -11.55
C HIS A 11 16.05 -0.20 -12.26
N ILE A 12 16.17 1.11 -12.55
CA ILE A 12 15.18 1.86 -13.32
C ILE A 12 15.26 1.49 -14.80
N ASN A 13 16.46 1.26 -15.34
CA ASN A 13 16.68 0.89 -16.76
C ASN A 13 15.94 -0.40 -17.18
N ARG A 14 15.58 -1.26 -16.22
CA ARG A 14 14.93 -2.55 -16.45
C ARG A 14 13.41 -2.50 -16.42
N LEU A 15 12.82 -1.38 -16.00
CA LEU A 15 11.38 -1.25 -15.90
C LEU A 15 10.75 -1.20 -17.31
N SER A 16 9.64 -1.92 -17.46
CA SER A 16 8.76 -1.79 -18.62
C SER A 16 8.05 -0.44 -18.65
N ASP A 17 7.38 -0.15 -19.77
CA ASP A 17 6.49 1.02 -19.92
C ASP A 17 5.37 1.05 -18.87
N ILE A 18 4.80 -0.12 -18.56
CA ILE A 18 3.76 -0.29 -17.54
C ILE A 18 4.32 0.05 -16.16
N GLU A 19 5.45 -0.56 -15.79
CA GLU A 19 6.08 -0.40 -14.48
C GLU A 19 6.60 1.02 -14.27
N LEU A 20 7.15 1.66 -15.31
CA LEU A 20 7.56 3.06 -15.26
C LEU A 20 6.37 4.00 -15.01
N THR A 21 5.22 3.69 -15.59
CA THR A 21 3.98 4.47 -15.40
C THR A 21 3.39 4.26 -14.01
N GLN A 22 3.43 3.03 -13.49
CA GLN A 22 3.07 2.75 -12.10
C GLN A 22 4.00 3.48 -11.13
N LEU A 23 5.32 3.46 -11.39
CA LEU A 23 6.31 4.16 -10.58
C LEU A 23 6.07 5.67 -10.56
N LEU A 24 5.78 6.27 -11.72
CA LEU A 24 5.44 7.69 -11.80
C LEU A 24 4.21 8.01 -10.93
N SER A 25 3.16 7.18 -10.99
CA SER A 25 1.97 7.34 -10.14
C SER A 25 2.33 7.32 -8.66
N GLU A 26 3.08 6.30 -8.22
CA GLU A 26 3.48 6.15 -6.82
C GLU A 26 4.33 7.34 -6.35
N LEU A 27 5.29 7.80 -7.16
CA LEU A 27 6.14 8.95 -6.85
C LEU A 27 5.36 10.25 -6.76
N LEU A 28 4.44 10.52 -7.70
CA LEU A 28 3.62 11.72 -7.69
C LEU A 28 2.69 11.75 -6.46
N GLN A 29 2.10 10.62 -6.11
CA GLN A 29 1.25 10.49 -4.91
C GLN A 29 2.06 10.67 -3.62
N ALA A 30 3.26 10.08 -3.53
CA ALA A 30 4.12 10.19 -2.37
C ALA A 30 4.69 11.61 -2.21
N GLU A 31 5.05 12.27 -3.31
CA GLU A 31 5.50 13.66 -3.34
C GLU A 31 4.36 14.62 -2.96
N ALA A 32 3.16 14.43 -3.53
CA ALA A 32 1.97 15.19 -3.16
C ALA A 32 1.70 15.10 -1.67
N TYR A 33 1.74 13.89 -1.10
CA TYR A 33 1.63 13.68 0.33
C TYR A 33 2.73 14.41 1.13
N LYS A 34 3.99 14.29 0.70
CA LYS A 34 5.15 14.87 1.39
C LYS A 34 5.01 16.39 1.55
N PHE A 35 4.43 17.06 0.56
CA PHE A 35 4.26 18.52 0.54
C PHE A 35 2.84 18.99 0.87
N GLY A 36 1.95 18.10 1.31
CA GLY A 36 0.59 18.44 1.71
C GLY A 36 -0.30 18.92 0.56
N LEU A 37 -0.04 18.43 -0.65
CA LEU A 37 -0.86 18.72 -1.83
C LEU A 37 -2.12 17.85 -1.80
N ALA A 38 -3.21 18.35 -2.40
CA ALA A 38 -4.46 17.59 -2.50
C ALA A 38 -4.26 16.33 -3.36
N GLN A 39 -4.92 15.22 -2.99
CA GLN A 39 -4.90 13.98 -3.79
C GLN A 39 -5.36 14.20 -5.23
N SER A 40 -6.37 15.06 -5.42
CA SER A 40 -6.89 15.44 -6.73
C SER A 40 -5.90 16.23 -7.58
N ALA A 41 -4.74 16.63 -7.03
CA ALA A 41 -3.70 17.29 -7.79
C ALA A 41 -3.02 16.34 -8.79
N VAL A 42 -3.05 15.02 -8.54
CA VAL A 42 -2.35 14.01 -9.34
C VAL A 42 -3.32 13.30 -10.28
N GLU A 43 -3.01 13.33 -11.57
CA GLU A 43 -3.74 12.65 -12.63
C GLU A 43 -2.77 11.76 -13.41
N VAL A 44 -2.88 10.42 -13.29
CA VAL A 44 -2.01 9.48 -14.00
C VAL A 44 -2.84 8.46 -14.74
N ALA A 45 -2.59 8.33 -16.05
CA ALA A 45 -3.30 7.41 -16.91
C ALA A 45 -2.68 6.00 -16.80
N LEU A 46 -3.17 5.18 -15.86
CA LEU A 46 -2.69 3.79 -15.73
C LEU A 46 -3.14 2.88 -16.89
N ASN A 47 -4.09 3.32 -17.73
CA ASN A 47 -4.59 2.54 -18.86
C ASN A 47 -3.89 2.94 -20.17
N ILE A 48 -2.66 2.46 -20.33
CA ILE A 48 -1.74 2.68 -21.47
C ILE A 48 -2.33 2.30 -22.86
N ARG A 49 -3.48 1.60 -22.90
CA ARG A 49 -4.14 1.20 -24.16
C ARG A 49 -5.02 2.29 -24.78
N VAL A 50 -5.32 3.36 -24.06
CA VAL A 50 -6.05 4.51 -24.60
C VAL A 50 -5.03 5.58 -24.96
N GLY A 51 -4.93 5.94 -26.24
CA GLY A 51 -3.96 6.93 -26.70
C GLY A 51 -4.29 8.33 -26.17
N ASP A 52 -3.79 8.68 -24.98
CA ASP A 52 -4.12 9.93 -24.28
C ASP A 52 -3.30 11.14 -24.77
N GLY A 53 -3.08 11.21 -26.09
CA GLY A 53 -2.41 12.35 -26.70
C GLY A 53 -0.97 12.60 -26.24
N GLY A 54 -0.31 11.62 -25.59
CA GLY A 54 1.06 11.72 -25.08
C GLY A 54 1.19 12.22 -23.64
N GLU A 55 0.09 12.30 -22.88
CA GLU A 55 0.11 12.53 -21.43
C GLU A 55 0.10 11.18 -20.71
N ASP A 56 1.18 10.85 -19.99
CA ASP A 56 1.21 9.65 -19.15
C ASP A 56 0.93 9.99 -17.68
N GLY A 57 1.26 11.22 -17.27
CA GLY A 57 0.86 11.77 -15.97
C GLY A 57 0.86 13.30 -15.95
N ARG A 58 0.11 13.87 -15.02
CA ARG A 58 0.00 15.30 -14.78
C ARG A 58 -0.15 15.53 -13.29
N ILE A 59 0.45 16.60 -12.81
CA ILE A 59 0.22 17.10 -11.45
C ILE A 59 -0.05 18.59 -11.52
N SER A 60 -1.11 19.04 -10.83
CA SER A 60 -1.41 20.46 -10.73
C SER A 60 -2.11 20.90 -9.45
N TRP A 61 -1.73 22.07 -8.93
CA TRP A 61 -2.30 22.63 -7.71
C TRP A 61 -2.29 24.17 -7.71
N SER A 62 -3.15 24.78 -6.89
CA SER A 62 -3.26 26.25 -6.76
C SER A 62 -2.42 26.80 -5.62
N ASP A 63 -2.46 26.14 -4.47
CA ASP A 63 -1.96 26.64 -3.18
C ASP A 63 -0.84 25.76 -2.62
N GLY A 64 0.04 26.34 -1.80
CA GLY A 64 1.22 25.66 -1.27
C GLY A 64 2.49 26.03 -2.04
N PRO A 65 3.51 25.15 -2.11
CA PRO A 65 4.80 25.50 -2.69
C PRO A 65 4.69 25.81 -4.19
N VAL A 66 5.61 26.60 -4.72
CA VAL A 66 5.70 26.90 -6.17
C VAL A 66 6.31 25.71 -6.94
N CYS A 67 7.22 25.00 -6.29
CA CYS A 67 7.88 23.80 -6.76
C CYS A 67 8.25 22.90 -5.57
N THR A 68 8.55 21.64 -5.86
CA THR A 68 9.19 20.69 -4.93
C THR A 68 10.57 20.28 -5.46
N ASP A 69 11.22 19.34 -4.79
CA ASP A 69 12.52 18.81 -5.23
C ASP A 69 12.45 18.15 -6.62
N TYR A 70 11.30 17.56 -6.96
CA TYR A 70 11.07 16.82 -8.21
C TYR A 70 9.92 17.37 -9.07
N ILE A 71 9.16 18.34 -8.58
CA ILE A 71 8.08 18.97 -9.35
C ILE A 71 8.40 20.46 -9.53
N PRO A 72 8.91 20.88 -10.68
CA PRO A 72 9.46 22.23 -10.89
C PRO A 72 8.40 23.32 -10.98
N ASN A 73 7.13 22.96 -11.19
CA ASN A 73 6.04 23.90 -11.43
C ASN A 73 4.70 23.35 -10.93
N ARG A 74 3.81 24.24 -10.47
CA ARG A 74 2.43 23.92 -10.08
C ARG A 74 1.56 23.34 -11.19
N LEU A 75 2.00 23.41 -12.44
CA LEU A 75 1.43 22.67 -13.55
C LEU A 75 2.56 21.91 -14.24
N THR A 76 2.65 20.61 -13.98
CA THR A 76 3.69 19.76 -14.56
C THR A 76 3.05 18.55 -15.25
N MET A 77 3.47 18.30 -16.48
CA MET A 77 3.06 17.15 -17.30
C MET A 77 4.25 16.22 -17.50
N PHE A 78 3.99 14.92 -17.48
CA PHE A 78 4.96 13.85 -17.65
C PHE A 78 4.61 13.01 -18.87
N GLN A 79 5.65 12.66 -19.63
CA GLN A 79 5.58 11.65 -20.67
C GLN A 79 6.64 10.56 -20.43
N ASN A 80 6.20 9.32 -20.33
CA ASN A 80 7.00 8.15 -20.02
C ASN A 80 7.65 7.55 -21.27
N LYS A 81 8.94 7.23 -21.17
CA LYS A 81 9.70 6.58 -22.24
C LYS A 81 10.62 5.50 -21.68
N ALA A 82 10.17 4.26 -21.81
CA ALA A 82 10.92 3.08 -21.34
C ALA A 82 11.89 2.48 -22.39
N THR A 83 12.15 3.20 -23.50
CA THR A 83 13.01 2.77 -24.60
C THR A 83 14.10 3.79 -24.87
N GLU A 84 15.23 3.36 -25.43
CA GLU A 84 16.25 4.28 -25.91
C GLU A 84 15.75 5.10 -27.10
N MET A 85 15.98 6.42 -27.05
CA MET A 85 15.49 7.35 -28.06
C MET A 85 16.51 8.43 -28.36
N SER A 86 16.59 8.84 -29.63
CA SER A 86 17.47 9.92 -30.10
C SER A 86 16.88 11.31 -29.81
N ALA A 87 17.66 12.37 -30.03
CA ALA A 87 17.16 13.74 -29.94
C ALA A 87 16.03 14.03 -30.94
N ALA A 88 16.10 13.46 -32.14
CA ALA A 88 15.04 13.57 -33.14
C ALA A 88 13.75 12.87 -32.68
N ASP A 89 13.87 11.72 -32.01
CA ASP A 89 12.70 11.01 -31.48
C ASP A 89 12.01 11.82 -30.38
N TYR A 90 12.78 12.43 -29.47
CA TYR A 90 12.24 13.35 -28.45
C TYR A 90 11.50 14.55 -29.07
N ALA A 91 12.07 15.15 -30.12
CA ALA A 91 11.41 16.23 -30.85
C ALA A 91 10.10 15.76 -31.50
N ASN A 92 10.08 14.55 -32.06
CA ASN A 92 8.88 13.98 -32.66
C ASN A 92 7.84 13.54 -31.63
N GLU A 93 8.22 13.35 -30.37
CA GLU A 93 7.26 13.02 -29.32
C GLU A 93 6.31 14.15 -28.99
N ILE A 94 6.66 15.41 -29.19
CA ILE A 94 5.75 16.52 -28.86
C ILE A 94 4.72 16.81 -29.97
N ILE A 95 4.76 16.08 -31.09
CA ILE A 95 3.86 16.27 -32.23
C ILE A 95 2.94 15.08 -32.47
N THR A 96 1.79 15.34 -33.08
CA THR A 96 0.91 14.30 -33.60
C THR A 96 1.46 13.73 -34.91
N LYS A 97 1.17 12.46 -35.19
CA LYS A 97 1.49 11.86 -36.49
C LYS A 97 0.66 12.55 -37.58
N ALA A 98 1.33 13.05 -38.62
CA ALA A 98 0.65 13.54 -39.80
C ALA A 98 -0.15 12.39 -40.45
N THR A 99 -1.38 12.69 -40.87
CA THR A 99 -2.22 11.75 -41.61
C THR A 99 -2.65 12.37 -42.93
N LYS A 100 -3.20 11.57 -43.86
CA LYS A 100 -3.76 12.09 -45.11
C LYS A 100 -4.84 13.16 -44.90
N LYS A 101 -5.47 13.21 -43.72
CA LYS A 101 -6.59 14.11 -43.41
C LYS A 101 -6.18 15.31 -42.55
N SER A 102 -5.08 15.22 -41.81
CA SER A 102 -4.66 16.27 -40.88
C SER A 102 -3.14 16.39 -40.85
N PRO A 103 -2.58 17.61 -40.97
CA PRO A 103 -1.15 17.83 -40.79
C PRO A 103 -0.74 17.50 -39.34
N SER A 104 0.55 17.25 -39.13
CA SER A 104 1.08 17.16 -37.77
C SER A 104 0.90 18.50 -37.07
N VAL A 105 0.58 18.46 -35.78
CA VAL A 105 0.48 19.62 -34.89
C VAL A 105 1.18 19.29 -33.58
N ILE A 106 1.52 20.30 -32.78
CA ILE A 106 1.93 20.05 -31.39
C ILE A 106 0.78 19.31 -30.68
N LYS A 107 1.11 18.28 -29.90
CA LYS A 107 0.13 17.53 -29.12
C LYS A 107 -0.66 18.52 -28.24
N PRO A 108 -2.01 18.50 -28.26
CA PRO A 108 -2.83 19.50 -27.58
C PRO A 108 -2.52 19.69 -26.10
N LYS A 109 -2.26 18.60 -25.36
CA LYS A 109 -1.94 18.66 -23.93
C LYS A 109 -0.56 19.27 -23.65
N VAL A 110 0.44 18.98 -24.49
CA VAL A 110 1.77 19.61 -24.41
C VAL A 110 1.66 21.11 -24.67
N ASP A 111 0.89 21.51 -25.70
CA ASP A 111 0.63 22.92 -26.02
C ASP A 111 -0.10 23.65 -24.89
N GLU A 112 -1.13 23.03 -24.30
CA GLU A 112 -1.87 23.57 -23.15
C GLU A 112 -0.94 23.85 -21.97
N VAL A 113 -0.12 22.88 -21.57
CA VAL A 113 0.75 22.98 -20.40
C VAL A 113 1.83 24.05 -20.61
N LEU A 114 2.51 24.03 -21.75
CA LEU A 114 3.61 24.96 -22.03
C LEU A 114 3.12 26.39 -22.29
N SER A 115 2.00 26.57 -22.99
CA SER A 115 1.41 27.91 -23.21
C SER A 115 0.96 28.60 -21.92
N ARG A 116 0.65 27.81 -20.88
CA ARG A 116 0.32 28.30 -19.53
C ARG A 116 1.54 28.50 -18.63
N GLY A 117 2.76 28.33 -19.16
CA GLY A 117 4.00 28.43 -18.39
C GLY A 117 4.25 27.28 -17.44
N GLY A 118 3.60 26.13 -17.67
CA GLY A 118 3.85 24.88 -16.95
C GLY A 118 5.16 24.20 -17.39
N ALA A 119 5.45 23.07 -16.76
CA ALA A 119 6.60 22.24 -17.07
C ALA A 119 6.20 20.97 -17.83
N TYR A 120 7.05 20.57 -18.77
CA TYR A 120 6.93 19.33 -19.50
C TYR A 120 8.17 18.46 -19.23
N ILE A 121 7.94 17.26 -18.70
CA ILE A 121 9.00 16.35 -18.27
C ILE A 121 8.91 15.06 -19.09
N ILE A 122 9.99 14.74 -19.79
CA ILE A 122 10.16 13.37 -20.29
C ILE A 122 10.77 12.52 -19.17
N PHE A 123 10.05 11.49 -18.74
CA PHE A 123 10.42 10.57 -17.68
C PHE A 123 10.88 9.25 -18.30
N THR A 124 12.16 8.92 -18.24
CA THR A 124 12.75 7.86 -19.06
C THR A 124 13.63 6.88 -18.31
N THR A 125 13.59 5.62 -18.72
CA THR A 125 14.53 4.57 -18.26
C THR A 125 15.92 4.71 -18.86
N GLN A 126 16.09 5.56 -19.89
CA GLN A 126 17.38 5.79 -20.54
C GLN A 126 18.29 6.64 -19.64
N GLU A 127 19.53 6.19 -19.47
CA GLU A 127 20.57 6.97 -18.79
C GLU A 127 21.17 8.00 -19.75
N LEU A 128 21.23 9.26 -19.33
CA LEU A 128 21.64 10.38 -20.19
C LEU A 128 22.60 11.33 -19.46
N ASN A 129 23.73 11.62 -20.11
CA ASN A 129 24.64 12.65 -19.61
C ASN A 129 24.10 14.08 -19.89
N THR A 130 24.76 15.09 -19.32
CA THR A 130 24.34 16.49 -19.45
C THR A 130 24.25 16.97 -20.90
N GLN A 131 25.24 16.61 -21.74
CA GLN A 131 25.24 17.01 -23.14
C GLN A 131 24.07 16.38 -23.90
N GLN A 132 23.86 15.07 -23.71
CA GLN A 132 22.77 14.31 -24.32
C GLN A 132 21.38 14.84 -23.93
N LYS A 133 21.21 15.30 -22.69
CA LYS A 133 19.98 15.97 -22.22
C LYS A 133 19.80 17.31 -22.91
N ASN A 134 20.85 18.13 -22.96
CA ASN A 134 20.80 19.45 -23.61
C ASN A 134 20.47 19.33 -25.11
N ASP A 135 21.06 18.37 -25.81
CA ASP A 135 20.81 18.13 -27.23
C ASP A 135 19.34 17.76 -27.49
N ARG A 136 18.77 16.88 -26.64
CA ARG A 136 17.34 16.49 -26.70
C ARG A 136 16.42 17.68 -26.42
N VAL A 137 16.70 18.45 -25.37
CA VAL A 137 15.92 19.65 -25.03
C VAL A 137 16.01 20.69 -26.15
N SER A 138 17.19 20.89 -26.74
CA SER A 138 17.36 21.79 -27.89
C SER A 138 16.52 21.32 -29.08
N ALA A 139 16.57 20.03 -29.42
CA ALA A 139 15.77 19.48 -30.51
C ALA A 139 14.26 19.66 -30.30
N VAL A 140 13.77 19.50 -29.06
CA VAL A 140 12.37 19.78 -28.72
C VAL A 140 12.05 21.27 -28.88
N ARG A 141 12.94 22.17 -28.46
CA ARG A 141 12.75 23.63 -28.64
C ARG A 141 12.76 24.04 -30.11
N ASP A 142 13.69 23.52 -30.90
CA ASP A 142 13.74 23.75 -32.34
C ASP A 142 12.44 23.30 -33.00
N LYS A 143 11.92 22.15 -32.57
CA LYS A 143 10.61 21.68 -33.02
C LYS A 143 9.48 22.63 -32.63
N LEU A 144 9.45 23.16 -31.41
CA LEU A 144 8.45 24.17 -31.03
C LEU A 144 8.55 25.46 -31.87
N ARG A 145 9.77 25.88 -32.24
CA ARG A 145 10.00 27.04 -33.14
C ARG A 145 9.51 26.76 -34.56
N GLU A 146 9.74 25.56 -35.11
CA GLU A 146 9.21 25.14 -36.41
C GLU A 146 7.68 25.28 -36.47
N TYR A 147 7.00 25.04 -35.35
CA TYR A 147 5.55 25.19 -35.20
C TYR A 147 5.10 26.58 -34.73
N ASN A 148 5.99 27.58 -34.78
CA ASN A 148 5.73 28.99 -34.42
C ASN A 148 5.20 29.19 -32.99
N LYS A 149 5.66 28.37 -32.04
CA LYS A 149 5.26 28.50 -30.63
C LYS A 149 6.09 29.56 -29.91
N VAL A 150 5.44 30.66 -29.52
CA VAL A 150 6.08 31.80 -28.83
C VAL A 150 6.73 31.45 -27.50
N TYR A 151 6.28 30.36 -26.87
CA TYR A 151 6.79 29.89 -25.59
C TYR A 151 8.00 28.94 -25.73
N ALA A 152 8.51 28.68 -26.95
CA ALA A 152 9.56 27.68 -27.17
C ALA A 152 10.81 27.89 -26.29
N ASP A 153 11.23 29.14 -26.11
CA ASP A 153 12.44 29.48 -25.35
C ASP A 153 12.19 29.66 -23.85
N SER A 154 10.99 30.08 -23.45
CA SER A 154 10.61 30.28 -22.04
C SER A 154 10.08 29.01 -21.37
N SER A 155 9.75 27.98 -22.15
CA SER A 155 9.20 26.72 -21.65
C SER A 155 10.18 25.95 -20.77
N GLN A 156 9.65 25.41 -19.67
CA GLN A 156 10.35 24.48 -18.80
C GLN A 156 10.22 23.06 -19.38
N ILE A 157 11.24 22.64 -20.11
CA ILE A 157 11.35 21.28 -20.67
C ILE A 157 12.49 20.57 -19.95
N LEU A 158 12.19 19.45 -19.30
CA LEU A 158 13.12 18.70 -18.47
C LEU A 158 13.13 17.22 -18.87
N ILE A 159 14.23 16.53 -18.56
CA ILE A 159 14.37 15.10 -18.78
C ILE A 159 14.80 14.46 -17.48
N TYR A 160 13.96 13.57 -16.95
CA TYR A 160 14.25 12.77 -15.78
C TYR A 160 14.74 11.41 -16.28
N GLU A 161 16.06 11.28 -16.31
CA GLU A 161 16.75 10.05 -16.67
C GLU A 161 16.89 9.11 -15.47
N SER A 162 17.30 7.87 -15.72
CA SER A 162 17.25 6.80 -14.73
C SER A 162 17.99 7.08 -13.42
N ALA A 163 19.09 7.84 -13.43
CA ALA A 163 19.81 8.24 -12.22
C ALA A 163 19.10 9.37 -11.44
N GLN A 164 18.31 10.21 -12.10
CA GLN A 164 17.44 11.17 -11.43
C GLN A 164 16.20 10.50 -10.84
N ILE A 165 15.61 9.57 -11.59
CA ILE A 165 14.47 8.77 -11.12
C ILE A 165 14.88 7.94 -9.89
N SER A 166 16.02 7.27 -9.92
CA SER A 166 16.48 6.46 -8.78
C SER A 166 16.64 7.29 -7.50
N ARG A 167 17.17 8.51 -7.61
CA ARG A 167 17.25 9.45 -6.48
C ARG A 167 15.86 9.80 -5.93
N TRP A 168 14.86 9.98 -6.79
CA TRP A 168 13.48 10.24 -6.35
C TRP A 168 12.90 9.03 -5.61
N VAL A 169 13.07 7.84 -6.17
CA VAL A 169 12.66 6.56 -5.58
C VAL A 169 13.26 6.34 -4.20
N ASN A 170 14.53 6.71 -4.01
CA ASN A 170 15.21 6.57 -2.73
C ASN A 170 14.77 7.56 -1.64
N ASN A 171 13.67 8.30 -1.84
CA ASN A 171 13.05 9.06 -0.75
C ASN A 171 11.94 8.28 -0.03
N PHE A 172 11.39 7.23 -0.66
CA PHE A 172 10.22 6.51 -0.15
C PHE A 172 10.45 5.00 -0.14
N VAL A 173 10.21 4.36 1.02
CA VAL A 173 10.43 2.92 1.17
C VAL A 173 9.52 2.12 0.23
N SER A 174 8.26 2.54 0.08
CA SER A 174 7.28 1.91 -0.80
C SER A 174 7.76 1.84 -2.25
N THR A 175 8.30 2.93 -2.80
CA THR A 175 8.80 2.95 -4.18
C THR A 175 10.07 2.12 -4.36
N ILE A 176 10.94 2.05 -3.33
CA ILE A 176 12.08 1.12 -3.32
C ILE A 176 11.58 -0.33 -3.40
N VAL A 177 10.60 -0.69 -2.58
CA VAL A 177 9.97 -2.02 -2.56
C VAL A 177 9.33 -2.35 -3.91
N SER A 178 8.59 -1.41 -4.53
CA SER A 178 7.99 -1.59 -5.86
C SER A 178 9.05 -1.90 -6.92
N VAL A 179 10.11 -1.08 -7.02
CA VAL A 179 11.17 -1.27 -8.02
C VAL A 179 11.94 -2.57 -7.78
N GLN A 180 12.20 -2.97 -6.54
CA GLN A 180 12.83 -4.25 -6.23
C GLN A 180 11.96 -5.43 -6.65
N HIS A 181 10.64 -5.34 -6.40
CA HIS A 181 9.67 -6.36 -6.76
C HIS A 181 9.64 -6.59 -8.27
N TRP A 182 9.47 -5.52 -9.07
CA TRP A 182 9.45 -5.61 -10.54
C TRP A 182 10.76 -6.14 -11.12
N ASN A 183 11.90 -5.80 -10.51
CA ASN A 183 13.21 -6.32 -10.92
C ASN A 183 13.46 -7.79 -10.54
N GLY A 184 12.51 -8.47 -9.87
CA GLY A 184 12.68 -9.83 -9.39
C GLY A 184 13.82 -9.97 -8.37
N THR A 185 14.21 -8.86 -7.72
CA THR A 185 15.18 -8.92 -6.63
C THR A 185 14.46 -9.54 -5.43
N PRO A 186 15.09 -10.47 -4.68
CA PRO A 186 14.47 -11.00 -3.48
C PRO A 186 14.18 -9.82 -2.54
N LEU A 187 12.93 -9.40 -2.48
CA LEU A 187 12.42 -8.56 -1.40
C LEU A 187 12.90 -9.20 -0.10
N GLU A 188 13.40 -8.42 0.84
CA GLU A 188 13.58 -8.92 2.19
C GLU A 188 12.25 -9.59 2.58
N ARG A 189 12.29 -10.90 2.88
CA ARG A 189 11.36 -11.96 2.42
C ARG A 189 9.87 -11.86 2.84
N GLY A 190 9.36 -10.69 3.18
CA GLY A 190 7.97 -10.43 3.50
C GLY A 190 7.46 -9.01 3.28
N LEU A 191 8.29 -8.07 2.80
CA LEU A 191 7.84 -6.69 2.52
C LEU A 191 6.89 -6.64 1.33
N LYS A 192 5.77 -5.93 1.50
CA LYS A 192 4.75 -5.75 0.47
C LYS A 192 4.35 -4.28 0.42
N THR A 193 4.28 -3.70 -0.77
CA THR A 193 3.56 -2.43 -0.96
C THR A 193 2.06 -2.64 -0.75
N PHE A 194 1.29 -1.55 -0.65
CA PHE A 194 -0.17 -1.66 -0.53
C PHE A 194 -0.79 -2.50 -1.66
N SER A 195 -0.37 -2.30 -2.91
CA SER A 195 -0.87 -3.05 -4.07
C SER A 195 -0.51 -4.54 -4.04
N LEU A 196 0.62 -4.91 -3.43
CA LEU A 196 0.97 -6.32 -3.20
C LEU A 196 0.21 -6.92 -2.01
N TRP A 197 -0.05 -6.12 -0.97
CA TRP A 197 -0.86 -6.52 0.17
C TRP A 197 -2.31 -6.79 -0.24
N GLU A 198 -2.90 -5.94 -1.09
CA GLU A 198 -4.26 -6.08 -1.63
C GLU A 198 -4.50 -7.43 -2.32
N LYS A 199 -3.48 -7.99 -2.97
CA LYS A 199 -3.56 -9.29 -3.68
C LYS A 199 -3.65 -10.50 -2.76
N HIS A 200 -3.56 -10.33 -1.44
CA HIS A 200 -3.72 -11.43 -0.49
C HIS A 200 -5.13 -12.04 -0.60
N GLU A 201 -5.25 -13.37 -0.60
CA GLU A 201 -6.54 -14.05 -0.83
C GLU A 201 -7.61 -13.61 0.18
N GLU A 202 -7.23 -13.49 1.46
CA GLU A 202 -8.13 -13.06 2.53
C GLU A 202 -8.69 -11.63 2.34
N LEU A 203 -7.96 -10.76 1.63
CA LEU A 203 -8.38 -9.39 1.36
C LEU A 203 -9.17 -9.26 0.06
N SER A 204 -8.82 -10.04 -0.96
CA SER A 204 -9.43 -9.95 -2.29
C SER A 204 -10.74 -10.74 -2.41
N ARG A 205 -10.91 -11.81 -1.63
CA ARG A 205 -12.04 -12.75 -1.79
C ARG A 205 -13.38 -12.23 -1.27
N ILE A 206 -13.36 -11.40 -0.24
CA ILE A 206 -14.56 -10.95 0.48
C ILE A 206 -14.64 -9.42 0.35
N PRO A 207 -15.75 -8.83 -0.11
CA PRO A 207 -15.92 -7.38 -0.12
C PRO A 207 -15.86 -6.81 1.31
N PHE A 208 -15.38 -5.57 1.45
CA PHE A 208 -15.39 -4.92 2.75
C PHE A 208 -16.79 -4.39 3.06
N VAL A 209 -17.25 -4.64 4.28
CA VAL A 209 -18.51 -4.11 4.80
C VAL A 209 -18.17 -3.16 5.95
N SER A 210 -18.65 -1.93 5.85
CA SER A 210 -18.50 -0.94 6.91
C SER A 210 -19.45 -1.30 8.06
N VAL A 211 -18.91 -1.40 9.26
CA VAL A 211 -19.65 -1.73 10.49
C VAL A 211 -19.29 -0.76 11.59
N ASN A 212 -20.27 -0.39 12.42
CA ASN A 212 -20.15 0.68 13.41
C ASN A 212 -19.01 0.43 14.41
N SER A 213 -18.81 -0.82 14.84
CA SER A 213 -17.74 -1.19 15.76
C SER A 213 -16.33 -0.94 15.21
N ARG A 214 -16.19 -0.76 13.89
CA ARG A 214 -14.90 -0.51 13.20
C ARG A 214 -14.79 0.93 12.71
N SER A 215 -15.89 1.60 12.39
CA SER A 215 -15.90 2.97 11.86
C SER A 215 -15.10 3.96 12.72
N TYR A 216 -15.29 3.93 14.04
CA TYR A 216 -14.54 4.82 14.96
C TYR A 216 -13.02 4.68 14.82
N ILE A 217 -12.52 3.45 14.64
CA ILE A 217 -11.09 3.17 14.50
C ILE A 217 -10.60 3.67 13.13
N LEU A 218 -11.37 3.41 12.06
CA LEU A 218 -11.04 3.89 10.72
C LEU A 218 -10.96 5.42 10.67
N ASP A 219 -11.97 6.11 11.22
CA ASP A 219 -12.02 7.57 11.24
C ASP A 219 -10.92 8.17 12.12
N SER A 220 -10.71 7.61 13.32
CA SER A 220 -9.71 8.13 14.26
C SER A 220 -8.28 7.91 13.79
N LEU A 221 -7.99 6.75 13.17
CA LEU A 221 -6.64 6.38 12.78
C LEU A 221 -6.26 6.97 11.42
N SER A 222 -7.19 7.04 10.46
CA SER A 222 -6.92 7.57 9.12
C SER A 222 -6.44 9.02 9.13
N GLU A 223 -6.92 9.86 10.06
CA GLU A 223 -6.40 11.22 10.22
C GLU A 223 -5.08 11.26 10.98
N LYS A 224 -4.97 10.56 12.11
CA LYS A 224 -3.79 10.64 12.98
C LYS A 224 -2.55 9.94 12.42
N ILE A 225 -2.72 8.87 11.63
CA ILE A 225 -1.61 8.18 10.97
C ILE A 225 -0.87 9.08 9.98
N LYS A 226 -1.50 10.19 9.57
CA LYS A 226 -0.87 11.14 8.66
C LYS A 226 0.29 11.90 9.32
N GLU A 227 0.24 12.04 10.64
CA GLU A 227 1.29 12.68 11.42
C GLU A 227 2.56 11.82 11.37
N VAL A 228 3.69 12.45 11.09
CA VAL A 228 4.99 11.80 11.05
C VAL A 228 5.39 11.35 12.46
N LYS A 229 6.06 10.20 12.59
CA LYS A 229 6.49 9.61 13.88
C LYS A 229 5.36 9.12 14.76
N SER A 230 4.16 9.01 14.21
CA SER A 230 3.02 8.48 14.93
C SER A 230 3.15 6.97 15.10
N CYS A 231 2.79 6.47 16.27
CA CYS A 231 2.88 5.05 16.62
C CYS A 231 1.54 4.55 17.15
N PHE A 232 0.88 3.70 16.37
CA PHE A 232 -0.41 3.10 16.68
C PHE A 232 -0.29 1.59 16.82
N ARG A 233 -1.19 1.01 17.60
CA ARG A 233 -1.33 -0.43 17.77
C ARG A 233 -2.79 -0.83 17.70
N ILE A 234 -3.11 -1.87 16.95
CA ILE A 234 -4.41 -2.52 16.97
C ILE A 234 -4.26 -3.89 17.63
N THR A 235 -4.96 -4.09 18.75
CA THR A 235 -4.98 -5.37 19.48
C THR A 235 -6.34 -6.05 19.36
N GLY A 236 -6.37 -7.36 19.59
CA GLY A 236 -7.61 -8.14 19.61
C GLY A 236 -7.36 -9.60 19.28
N LEU A 237 -8.23 -10.48 19.75
CA LEU A 237 -8.11 -11.92 19.51
C LEU A 237 -7.96 -12.26 18.01
N SER A 238 -7.39 -13.43 17.74
CA SER A 238 -7.27 -13.94 16.37
C SER A 238 -8.65 -14.03 15.71
N GLY A 239 -8.73 -13.71 14.43
CA GLY A 239 -9.98 -13.77 13.66
C GLY A 239 -10.94 -12.58 13.78
N LEU A 240 -10.63 -11.55 14.59
CA LEU A 240 -11.46 -10.34 14.71
C LEU A 240 -11.36 -9.35 13.53
N GLY A 241 -10.43 -9.59 12.60
CA GLY A 241 -10.25 -8.76 11.40
C GLY A 241 -9.23 -7.62 11.52
N LYS A 242 -8.23 -7.71 12.41
CA LYS A 242 -7.17 -6.70 12.60
C LYS A 242 -6.51 -6.26 11.28
N THR A 243 -5.98 -7.22 10.52
CA THR A 243 -5.32 -7.01 9.23
C THR A 243 -6.27 -6.37 8.22
N ARG A 244 -7.54 -6.78 8.22
CA ARG A 244 -8.59 -6.21 7.37
C ARG A 244 -8.90 -4.76 7.73
N THR A 245 -9.06 -4.45 9.02
CA THR A 245 -9.28 -3.08 9.49
C THR A 245 -8.08 -2.19 9.14
N ALA A 246 -6.86 -2.66 9.40
CA ALA A 246 -5.63 -1.94 9.05
C ALA A 246 -5.53 -1.64 7.55
N PHE A 247 -5.88 -2.60 6.69
CA PHE A 247 -5.90 -2.39 5.24
C PHE A 247 -6.87 -1.28 4.84
N GLN A 248 -8.07 -1.26 5.42
CA GLN A 248 -9.11 -0.28 5.06
C GLN A 248 -8.81 1.15 5.48
N ILE A 249 -7.95 1.36 6.49
CA ILE A 249 -7.48 2.69 6.89
C ILE A 249 -6.84 3.44 5.71
N PHE A 250 -6.15 2.71 4.83
CA PHE A 250 -5.44 3.29 3.69
C PHE A 250 -6.21 3.16 2.37
N ASN A 251 -7.19 2.24 2.29
CA ASN A 251 -7.86 1.89 1.04
C ASN A 251 -8.60 3.07 0.36
N GLY A 252 -9.03 4.07 1.13
CA GLY A 252 -9.73 5.25 0.59
C GLY A 252 -8.83 6.42 0.16
N ASN A 253 -7.50 6.30 0.26
CA ASN A 253 -6.58 7.44 0.07
C ASN A 253 -5.34 7.03 -0.72
N GLU A 254 -5.26 7.41 -2.00
CA GLU A 254 -4.17 7.02 -2.91
C GLU A 254 -2.80 7.55 -2.46
N SER A 255 -2.76 8.77 -1.93
CA SER A 255 -1.54 9.35 -1.38
C SER A 255 -1.01 8.55 -0.17
N LEU A 256 -1.90 8.07 0.70
CA LEU A 256 -1.49 7.18 1.79
C LEU A 256 -1.06 5.81 1.29
N LYS A 257 -1.80 5.19 0.36
CA LYS A 257 -1.43 3.90 -0.25
C LYS A 257 0.00 3.94 -0.81
N SER A 258 0.36 5.04 -1.46
CA SER A 258 1.70 5.22 -2.05
C SER A 258 2.85 5.22 -1.03
N LEU A 259 2.57 5.33 0.26
CA LEU A 259 3.57 5.32 1.33
C LEU A 259 3.57 4.04 2.17
N VAL A 260 2.55 3.19 2.02
CA VAL A 260 2.36 2.02 2.88
C VAL A 260 3.28 0.89 2.49
N VAL A 261 3.97 0.35 3.49
CA VAL A 261 4.72 -0.91 3.41
C VAL A 261 4.21 -1.84 4.50
N TYR A 262 3.69 -2.98 4.09
CA TYR A 262 3.25 -4.06 4.97
C TYR A 262 4.38 -5.06 5.19
N ALA A 263 4.51 -5.55 6.42
CA ALA A 263 5.40 -6.63 6.81
C ALA A 263 4.71 -7.57 7.80
N ASP A 264 4.98 -8.87 7.68
CA ASP A 264 4.64 -9.87 8.69
C ASP A 264 5.90 -10.17 9.51
N ALA A 265 5.89 -9.87 10.81
CA ALA A 265 7.03 -10.06 11.69
C ALA A 265 7.50 -11.52 11.77
N ASN A 266 6.60 -12.49 11.53
CA ASN A 266 6.96 -13.90 11.48
C ASN A 266 7.80 -14.25 10.23
N GLN A 267 7.66 -13.48 9.16
CA GLN A 267 8.36 -13.69 7.88
C GLN A 267 9.60 -12.81 7.74
N LEU A 268 9.70 -11.75 8.54
CA LEU A 268 10.77 -10.76 8.49
C LEU A 268 11.42 -10.57 9.87
N PRO A 269 12.26 -11.52 10.32
CA PRO A 269 13.02 -11.34 11.55
C PRO A 269 13.98 -10.15 11.43
N ASN A 270 14.16 -9.39 12.52
CA ASN A 270 14.99 -8.18 12.60
C ASN A 270 14.46 -6.96 11.80
N ILE A 271 13.14 -6.85 11.63
CA ILE A 271 12.50 -5.66 11.03
C ILE A 271 12.86 -4.35 11.77
N ASP A 272 13.19 -4.42 13.05
CA ASP A 272 13.66 -3.28 13.85
C ASP A 272 15.00 -2.72 13.37
N ALA A 273 15.95 -3.58 13.00
CA ALA A 273 17.22 -3.14 12.40
C ALA A 273 16.99 -2.48 11.03
N LEU A 274 16.09 -3.05 10.23
CA LEU A 274 15.74 -2.49 8.92
C LEU A 274 15.09 -1.10 9.05
N VAL A 275 14.17 -0.93 10.00
CA VAL A 275 13.55 0.37 10.27
C VAL A 275 14.57 1.37 10.79
N ALA A 276 15.53 0.96 11.62
CA ALA A 276 16.63 1.83 12.06
C ALA A 276 17.50 2.32 10.88
N ASP A 277 17.76 1.46 9.90
CA ASP A 277 18.45 1.84 8.66
C ASP A 277 17.63 2.85 7.86
N TRP A 278 16.32 2.62 7.70
CA TRP A 278 15.42 3.54 6.98
C TRP A 278 15.35 4.93 7.64
N VAL A 279 15.29 4.98 8.97
CA VAL A 279 15.35 6.26 9.71
C VAL A 279 16.68 6.96 9.46
N SER A 280 17.79 6.23 9.52
CA SER A 280 19.13 6.80 9.33
C SER A 280 19.38 7.29 7.88
N LEU A 281 18.69 6.69 6.91
CA LEU A 281 18.66 7.12 5.51
C LEU A 281 17.66 8.26 5.23
N GLY A 282 16.85 8.66 6.21
CA GLY A 282 15.83 9.70 6.06
C GLY A 282 14.66 9.29 5.17
N LEU A 283 14.39 7.98 5.04
CA LEU A 283 13.31 7.48 4.19
C LEU A 283 11.94 7.75 4.81
N LYS A 284 10.96 8.04 3.94
CA LYS A 284 9.57 8.25 4.34
C LYS A 284 8.72 7.03 4.01
N CYS A 285 7.93 6.56 4.98
CA CYS A 285 6.93 5.52 4.78
C CYS A 285 5.93 5.44 5.94
N ILE A 286 4.85 4.70 5.72
CA ILE A 286 3.96 4.21 6.77
C ILE A 286 4.16 2.69 6.82
N ILE A 287 4.73 2.18 7.90
CA ILE A 287 4.97 0.74 8.06
C ILE A 287 3.83 0.09 8.86
N VAL A 288 3.23 -0.94 8.28
CA VAL A 288 2.25 -1.81 8.95
C VAL A 288 2.93 -3.12 9.28
N VAL A 289 3.04 -3.45 10.56
CA VAL A 289 3.69 -4.67 11.03
C VAL A 289 2.66 -5.60 11.68
N ASP A 290 2.33 -6.68 10.98
CA ASP A 290 1.46 -7.74 11.51
C ASP A 290 2.25 -8.73 12.36
N ASN A 291 1.56 -9.44 13.25
CA ASN A 291 2.14 -10.36 14.24
C ASN A 291 3.24 -9.72 15.11
N CYS A 292 3.06 -8.46 15.47
CA CYS A 292 4.07 -7.66 16.16
C CYS A 292 3.90 -7.73 17.68
N ASP A 293 4.67 -8.58 18.35
CA ASP A 293 4.65 -8.67 19.81
C ASP A 293 4.98 -7.31 20.49
N TYR A 294 4.62 -7.18 21.76
CA TYR A 294 4.82 -5.94 22.51
C TYR A 294 6.29 -5.49 22.55
N ARG A 295 7.24 -6.43 22.70
CA ARG A 295 8.67 -6.10 22.77
C ARG A 295 9.17 -5.57 21.44
N LEU A 296 8.71 -6.13 20.32
CA LEU A 296 9.04 -5.66 18.98
C LEU A 296 8.40 -4.30 18.71
N HIS A 297 7.15 -4.10 19.11
CA HIS A 297 6.47 -2.79 19.01
C HIS A 297 7.26 -1.70 19.75
N GLU A 298 7.72 -1.96 20.97
CA GLU A 298 8.51 -0.99 21.73
C GLU A 298 9.87 -0.68 21.07
N ARG A 299 10.54 -1.68 20.47
CA ARG A 299 11.78 -1.45 19.72
C ARG A 299 11.54 -0.60 18.47
N LEU A 300 10.53 -0.94 17.67
CA LEU A 300 10.14 -0.16 16.48
C LEU A 300 9.70 1.26 16.86
N GLY A 301 8.92 1.40 17.92
CA GLY A 301 8.45 2.68 18.42
C GLY A 301 9.58 3.61 18.86
N ARG A 302 10.71 3.08 19.35
CA ARG A 302 11.91 3.87 19.68
C ARG A 302 12.57 4.43 18.42
N GLU A 303 12.74 3.63 17.38
CA GLU A 303 13.32 4.08 16.11
C GLU A 303 12.44 5.13 15.43
N VAL A 304 11.14 4.87 15.36
CA VAL A 304 10.16 5.75 14.70
C VAL A 304 10.05 7.12 15.37
N ARG A 305 10.27 7.20 16.69
CA ARG A 305 10.23 8.45 17.45
C ARG A 305 11.52 9.26 17.43
N ARG A 306 12.58 8.78 16.77
CA ARG A 306 13.83 9.56 16.63
C ARG A 306 13.59 10.91 15.95
N GLN A 307 14.45 11.89 16.22
CA GLN A 307 14.26 13.25 15.73
C GLN A 307 14.33 13.37 14.20
N ASP A 308 15.10 12.50 13.56
CA ASP A 308 15.32 12.39 12.11
C ASP A 308 14.31 11.48 11.39
N SER A 309 13.41 10.81 12.12
CA SER A 309 12.46 9.86 11.53
C SER A 309 11.37 10.53 10.69
N HIS A 310 11.12 9.96 9.51
CA HIS A 310 10.00 10.28 8.63
C HIS A 310 9.01 9.13 8.49
N ILE A 311 9.06 8.16 9.42
CA ILE A 311 8.26 6.94 9.40
C ILE A 311 7.08 7.08 10.35
N SER A 312 5.95 6.48 10.02
CA SER A 312 4.83 6.24 10.94
C SER A 312 4.57 4.75 11.06
N LEU A 313 4.15 4.29 12.24
CA LEU A 313 4.04 2.87 12.59
C LEU A 313 2.61 2.50 12.97
N LEU A 314 2.13 1.41 12.37
CA LEU A 314 0.93 0.69 12.79
C LEU A 314 1.29 -0.77 13.07
N THR A 315 1.12 -1.23 14.31
CA THR A 315 1.36 -2.63 14.68
C THR A 315 0.06 -3.38 14.95
N LEU A 316 0.02 -4.66 14.59
CA LEU A 316 -1.13 -5.54 14.80
C LEU A 316 -0.68 -6.76 15.61
N ASP A 317 -1.46 -7.12 16.63
CA ASP A 317 -1.19 -8.32 17.42
C ASP A 317 -2.42 -8.77 18.22
N TYR A 318 -2.36 -9.96 18.82
CA TYR A 318 -3.39 -10.46 19.72
C TYR A 318 -3.15 -10.09 21.20
N ASN A 319 -1.92 -9.73 21.58
CA ASN A 319 -1.58 -9.47 22.98
C ASN A 319 -2.19 -8.16 23.48
N PHE A 320 -2.89 -8.23 24.63
CA PHE A 320 -3.52 -7.12 25.33
C PHE A 320 -2.61 -6.40 26.33
N GLU A 321 -1.32 -6.76 26.40
CA GLU A 321 -0.32 -6.04 27.19
C GLU A 321 -0.43 -4.53 26.96
N THR A 322 -0.55 -3.79 28.07
CA THR A 322 -0.64 -2.33 28.06
C THR A 322 0.64 -1.74 27.46
N VAL A 323 0.48 -1.09 26.31
CA VAL A 323 1.56 -0.33 25.66
C VAL A 323 1.94 0.89 26.49
N SER A 324 3.17 1.38 26.29
CA SER A 324 3.60 2.66 26.84
C SER A 324 2.63 3.79 26.46
N ASN A 325 2.44 4.79 27.33
CA ASN A 325 1.57 5.96 27.12
C ASN A 325 1.90 6.78 25.85
N LEU A 326 3.00 6.45 25.18
CA LEU A 326 3.49 7.11 23.97
C LEU A 326 2.86 6.53 22.69
N SER A 327 2.15 5.40 22.77
CA SER A 327 1.44 4.78 21.66
C SER A 327 -0.06 4.79 21.90
N VAL A 328 -0.84 5.04 20.85
CA VAL A 328 -2.30 4.96 20.93
C VAL A 328 -2.72 3.54 20.54
N CYS A 329 -3.39 2.85 21.47
CA CYS A 329 -3.87 1.48 21.30
C CYS A 329 -5.36 1.48 20.96
N PHE A 330 -5.74 0.72 19.94
CA PHE A 330 -7.12 0.46 19.57
C PHE A 330 -7.40 -1.03 19.75
N ARG A 331 -8.37 -1.35 20.61
CA ARG A 331 -8.78 -2.73 20.84
C ARG A 331 -9.97 -3.09 19.96
N LEU A 332 -9.84 -4.14 19.17
CA LEU A 332 -10.96 -4.76 18.47
C LEU A 332 -11.67 -5.73 19.42
N GLU A 333 -12.96 -5.49 19.63
CA GLU A 333 -13.86 -6.41 20.30
C GLU A 333 -14.59 -7.30 19.28
N PRO A 334 -15.17 -8.43 19.70
CA PRO A 334 -16.11 -9.21 18.89
C PRO A 334 -17.22 -8.34 18.28
N MET A 335 -17.59 -8.65 17.04
CA MET A 335 -18.71 -8.01 16.35
C MET A 335 -20.04 -8.47 16.93
N THR A 336 -21.06 -7.64 16.81
CA THR A 336 -22.44 -8.08 17.08
C THR A 336 -22.93 -9.05 16.01
N ASN A 337 -23.96 -9.85 16.33
CA ASN A 337 -24.58 -10.73 15.35
C ASN A 337 -25.14 -9.95 14.15
N GLU A 338 -25.68 -8.76 14.36
CA GLU A 338 -26.16 -7.89 13.29
C GLU A 338 -25.03 -7.49 12.32
N GLU A 339 -23.87 -7.10 12.86
CA GLU A 339 -22.69 -6.75 12.05
C GLU A 339 -22.13 -7.96 11.29
N LEU A 340 -22.11 -9.14 11.91
CA LEU A 340 -21.72 -10.37 11.22
C LEU A 340 -22.70 -10.75 10.11
N MET A 341 -24.00 -10.57 10.33
CA MET A 341 -25.01 -10.75 9.28
C MET A 341 -24.74 -9.80 8.13
N MET A 342 -24.54 -8.50 8.40
CA MET A 342 -24.18 -7.52 7.37
C MET A 342 -22.94 -7.92 6.55
N LEU A 343 -21.95 -8.56 7.18
CA LEU A 343 -20.75 -9.06 6.51
C LEU A 343 -21.04 -10.25 5.58
N LEU A 344 -21.85 -11.21 6.03
CA LEU A 344 -22.09 -12.45 5.30
C LEU A 344 -23.17 -12.33 4.22
N THR A 345 -24.21 -11.52 4.46
CA THR A 345 -25.38 -11.39 3.59
C THR A 345 -25.03 -11.11 2.12
N PRO A 346 -24.15 -10.16 1.78
CA PRO A 346 -23.86 -9.82 0.37
C PRO A 346 -23.26 -10.97 -0.45
N ILE A 347 -22.73 -12.00 0.21
CA ILE A 347 -21.98 -13.08 -0.44
C ILE A 347 -22.75 -14.39 -0.37
N TYR A 348 -23.41 -14.64 0.75
CA TYR A 348 -23.90 -15.98 1.10
C TYR A 348 -25.42 -16.08 1.19
N GLN A 349 -26.17 -14.96 1.18
CA GLN A 349 -27.62 -14.99 1.38
C GLN A 349 -28.36 -15.81 0.32
N ASP A 350 -27.91 -15.77 -0.93
CA ASP A 350 -28.55 -16.49 -2.03
C ASP A 350 -28.26 -18.00 -2.03
N GLN A 351 -27.25 -18.43 -1.26
CA GLN A 351 -26.76 -19.81 -1.28
C GLN A 351 -27.01 -20.55 0.05
N LEU A 352 -27.07 -19.82 1.17
CA LEU A 352 -27.23 -20.38 2.51
C LEU A 352 -28.51 -19.84 3.16
N SER A 353 -29.44 -20.74 3.49
CA SER A 353 -30.69 -20.41 4.15
C SER A 353 -30.59 -20.28 5.67
N ASP A 354 -29.45 -20.66 6.27
CA ASP A 354 -29.26 -20.72 7.72
C ASP A 354 -28.10 -19.84 8.24
N LEU A 355 -27.91 -18.68 7.60
CA LEU A 355 -26.93 -17.67 8.03
C LEU A 355 -27.08 -17.24 9.49
N ASP A 356 -28.31 -17.13 10.01
CA ASP A 356 -28.54 -16.76 11.41
C ASP A 356 -27.87 -17.74 12.38
N ARG A 357 -27.88 -19.05 12.05
CA ARG A 357 -27.19 -20.06 12.85
C ARG A 357 -25.69 -19.89 12.77
N ILE A 358 -25.15 -19.69 11.57
CA ILE A 358 -23.71 -19.46 11.36
C ILE A 358 -23.23 -18.26 12.17
N VAL A 359 -23.98 -17.16 12.14
CA VAL A 359 -23.66 -15.96 12.91
C VAL A 359 -23.69 -16.22 14.41
N ALA A 360 -24.72 -16.92 14.90
CA ALA A 360 -24.79 -17.29 16.31
C ALA A 360 -23.60 -18.17 16.74
N PHE A 361 -23.16 -19.12 15.90
CA PHE A 361 -21.99 -19.96 16.17
C PHE A 361 -20.66 -19.21 16.08
N ALA A 362 -20.59 -18.15 15.27
CA ALA A 362 -19.37 -17.38 15.11
C ALA A 362 -19.00 -16.54 16.34
N GLN A 363 -19.93 -16.33 17.29
CA GLN A 363 -19.69 -15.63 18.56
C GLN A 363 -18.98 -14.28 18.40
N GLY A 364 -19.32 -13.54 17.33
CA GLY A 364 -18.73 -12.24 17.03
C GLY A 364 -17.36 -12.28 16.32
N PHE A 365 -16.86 -13.44 15.89
CA PHE A 365 -15.61 -13.58 15.14
C PHE A 365 -15.85 -13.65 13.62
N PRO A 366 -15.48 -12.62 12.84
CA PRO A 366 -15.68 -12.60 11.39
C PRO A 366 -15.00 -13.75 10.64
N GLN A 367 -13.76 -14.09 11.00
CA GLN A 367 -13.04 -15.18 10.35
C GLN A 367 -13.77 -16.51 10.54
N MET A 368 -14.29 -16.76 11.74
CA MET A 368 -15.07 -17.95 12.05
C MET A 368 -16.38 -17.98 11.25
N ALA A 369 -17.09 -16.86 11.20
CA ALA A 369 -18.33 -16.72 10.44
C ALA A 369 -18.15 -17.08 8.95
N VAL A 370 -17.07 -16.58 8.34
CA VAL A 370 -16.70 -16.87 6.95
C VAL A 370 -16.32 -18.34 6.76
N LEU A 371 -15.50 -18.92 7.65
CA LEU A 371 -15.09 -20.32 7.58
C LEU A 371 -16.30 -21.26 7.68
N LEU A 372 -17.22 -20.98 8.59
CA LEU A 372 -18.48 -21.71 8.76
C LEU A 372 -19.34 -21.64 7.49
N ALA A 373 -19.53 -20.44 6.93
CA ALA A 373 -20.29 -20.27 5.69
C ALA A 373 -19.66 -21.04 4.51
N GLN A 374 -18.34 -20.99 4.36
CA GLN A 374 -17.65 -21.73 3.31
C GLN A 374 -17.74 -23.25 3.49
N ALA A 375 -17.60 -23.73 4.74
CA ALA A 375 -17.76 -25.14 5.05
C ALA A 375 -19.18 -25.63 4.68
N ARG A 376 -20.22 -24.80 4.89
CA ARG A 376 -21.59 -25.11 4.46
C ARG A 376 -21.75 -25.23 2.94
N LEU A 377 -21.14 -24.32 2.18
CA LEU A 377 -21.24 -24.31 0.71
C LEU A 377 -20.52 -25.46 0.03
N SER A 378 -19.53 -26.06 0.69
CA SER A 378 -18.67 -27.08 0.11
C SER A 378 -19.32 -28.48 0.05
N GLU A 379 -20.63 -28.60 0.34
CA GLU A 379 -21.40 -29.85 0.39
C GLU A 379 -20.65 -31.03 1.02
N ASP A 380 -20.17 -30.89 2.25
CA ASP A 380 -19.90 -32.08 3.05
C ASP A 380 -21.24 -32.56 3.65
N PRO A 381 -21.81 -33.70 3.21
CA PRO A 381 -23.15 -34.15 3.60
C PRO A 381 -23.34 -34.42 5.10
N LYS A 382 -22.27 -34.33 5.91
CA LYS A 382 -22.33 -34.40 7.38
C LYS A 382 -22.81 -33.13 8.08
N ILE A 383 -23.06 -32.06 7.34
CA ILE A 383 -23.38 -30.77 7.93
C ILE A 383 -24.89 -30.58 8.20
N GLY A 384 -25.75 -31.43 7.63
CA GLY A 384 -27.17 -31.49 7.98
C GLY A 384 -27.43 -31.88 9.44
N GLU A 385 -26.41 -32.45 10.09
CA GLU A 385 -26.36 -32.78 11.52
C GLU A 385 -25.06 -32.20 12.11
N LEU A 386 -24.94 -30.87 12.20
CA LEU A 386 -23.86 -30.26 12.99
C LEU A 386 -24.07 -30.59 14.47
N THR A 387 -23.59 -31.75 14.90
CA THR A 387 -23.22 -31.98 16.29
C THR A 387 -21.92 -31.24 16.58
N GLU A 388 -21.74 -30.81 17.83
CA GLU A 388 -20.59 -30.02 18.31
C GLU A 388 -19.24 -30.68 17.93
N ASP A 389 -19.21 -32.01 17.83
CA ASP A 389 -18.02 -32.80 17.58
C ASP A 389 -17.50 -32.72 16.13
N ASP A 390 -18.37 -32.65 15.11
CA ASP A 390 -17.96 -32.61 13.70
C ASP A 390 -17.42 -31.22 13.30
N LEU A 391 -17.95 -30.17 13.93
CA LEU A 391 -17.47 -28.80 13.75
C LEU A 391 -16.08 -28.61 14.39
N ALA A 392 -15.90 -29.11 15.61
CA ALA A 392 -14.62 -29.09 16.31
C ALA A 392 -13.54 -29.85 15.52
N ASN A 393 -13.86 -31.02 14.96
CA ASN A 393 -12.91 -31.79 14.14
C ASN A 393 -12.42 -31.04 12.90
N LYS A 394 -13.29 -30.29 12.22
CA LYS A 394 -12.90 -29.50 11.04
C LYS A 394 -12.12 -28.23 11.39
N LEU A 395 -12.46 -27.56 12.48
CA LEU A 395 -11.74 -26.36 12.95
C LEU A 395 -10.32 -26.67 13.43
N LEU A 396 -10.12 -27.87 13.97
CA LEU A 396 -8.82 -28.34 14.48
C LEU A 396 -7.89 -28.89 13.38
N GLY A 397 -8.40 -29.10 12.16
CA GLY A 397 -7.61 -29.61 11.03
C GLY A 397 -6.82 -30.88 11.39
N ARG A 398 -5.49 -30.85 11.20
CA ARG A 398 -4.57 -31.98 11.52
C ARG A 398 -4.52 -32.38 13.00
N LEU A 399 -5.06 -31.57 13.92
CA LEU A 399 -5.20 -31.96 15.33
C LEU A 399 -6.37 -32.94 15.55
N GLY A 400 -7.42 -32.86 14.73
CA GLY A 400 -8.52 -33.84 14.74
C GLY A 400 -8.06 -35.23 14.28
N GLU A 401 -7.10 -35.30 13.35
CA GLU A 401 -6.48 -36.56 12.91
C GLU A 401 -5.59 -37.23 13.99
N LYS A 402 -5.15 -36.48 15.02
CA LYS A 402 -4.32 -37.01 16.12
C LYS A 402 -5.11 -37.78 17.19
N GLY A 403 -6.41 -38.02 16.99
CA GLY A 403 -7.24 -38.88 17.82
C GLY A 403 -8.01 -38.18 18.95
N SER A 404 -8.98 -38.91 19.52
CA SER A 404 -10.02 -38.44 20.45
C SER A 404 -9.52 -37.68 21.68
N ASP A 405 -8.25 -37.85 22.06
CA ASP A 405 -7.73 -37.31 23.31
C ASP A 405 -7.41 -35.82 23.20
N SER A 406 -6.95 -35.34 22.05
CA SER A 406 -6.73 -33.90 21.82
C SER A 406 -8.06 -33.14 21.84
N LEU A 407 -9.11 -33.75 21.31
CA LEU A 407 -10.46 -33.22 21.28
C LEU A 407 -11.06 -33.11 22.69
N LYS A 408 -10.91 -34.17 23.50
CA LYS A 408 -11.32 -34.16 24.92
C LYS A 408 -10.58 -33.11 25.73
N ILE A 409 -9.29 -32.90 25.47
CA ILE A 409 -8.51 -31.85 26.14
C ILE A 409 -9.06 -30.47 25.77
N ILE A 410 -9.34 -30.22 24.49
CA ILE A 410 -9.89 -28.94 24.03
C ILE A 410 -11.32 -28.72 24.56
N GLN A 411 -12.15 -29.76 24.59
CA GLN A 411 -13.48 -29.72 25.23
C GLN A 411 -13.37 -29.41 26.72
N ALA A 412 -12.44 -30.06 27.43
CA ALA A 412 -12.19 -29.76 28.84
C ALA A 412 -11.70 -28.31 29.02
N CYS A 413 -10.82 -27.82 28.14
CA CYS A 413 -10.34 -26.44 28.14
C CYS A 413 -11.46 -25.42 27.85
N SER A 414 -12.44 -25.74 26.99
CA SER A 414 -13.56 -24.83 26.69
C SER A 414 -14.53 -24.60 27.86
N LEU A 415 -14.45 -25.42 28.91
CA LEU A 415 -15.21 -25.21 30.15
C LEU A 415 -14.66 -24.06 31.00
N PHE A 416 -13.49 -23.53 30.65
CA PHE A 416 -12.80 -22.51 31.43
C PHE A 416 -12.58 -21.27 30.56
N ASP A 417 -12.93 -20.10 31.08
CA ASP A 417 -12.67 -18.82 30.41
C ASP A 417 -11.15 -18.52 30.30
N VAL A 418 -10.35 -19.12 31.18
CA VAL A 418 -8.88 -19.03 31.22
C VAL A 418 -8.30 -20.36 31.69
N PHE A 419 -7.28 -20.86 31.00
CA PHE A 419 -6.49 -22.02 31.45
C PHE A 419 -5.00 -21.78 31.13
N GLY A 420 -4.11 -22.40 31.92
CA GLY A 420 -2.67 -22.23 31.80
C GLY A 420 -1.92 -23.47 32.29
N ILE A 421 -0.60 -23.48 32.09
CA ILE A 421 0.28 -24.56 32.56
C ILE A 421 0.87 -24.16 33.91
N GLU A 422 0.76 -25.04 34.90
CA GLU A 422 1.29 -24.77 36.24
C GLU A 422 2.82 -24.58 36.15
N ASN A 423 3.30 -23.42 36.65
CA ASN A 423 4.62 -22.77 36.47
C ASN A 423 4.75 -21.71 35.35
N GLU A 424 3.69 -21.40 34.59
CA GLU A 424 3.59 -20.20 33.72
C GLU A 424 2.37 -19.31 34.04
N ALA A 425 1.56 -19.67 35.04
CA ALA A 425 0.42 -18.88 35.48
C ALA A 425 0.84 -17.77 36.46
N GLU A 426 0.80 -16.51 36.04
CA GLU A 426 0.78 -15.38 36.99
C GLU A 426 -0.54 -15.42 37.78
N GLU A 427 -0.44 -15.38 39.11
CA GLU A 427 -1.58 -15.28 40.02
C GLU A 427 -2.40 -14.02 39.71
N LEU A 428 -3.51 -14.16 38.99
CA LEU A 428 -4.55 -13.13 38.96
C LEU A 428 -5.32 -13.17 40.29
N LYS A 429 -4.94 -12.27 41.20
CA LYS A 429 -5.72 -11.98 42.41
C LYS A 429 -7.03 -11.30 42.02
N TRP A 430 -8.14 -11.95 42.36
CA TRP A 430 -9.47 -11.36 42.28
C TRP A 430 -9.65 -10.34 43.41
N SER A 431 -9.99 -9.10 43.07
CA SER A 431 -10.54 -8.12 44.01
C SER A 431 -12.05 -8.31 44.10
N ASN A 432 -12.54 -8.57 45.33
CA ASN A 432 -13.96 -8.68 45.69
C ASN A 432 -14.82 -7.49 45.25
#